data_AF-A0A967WVR6-F1
#
_entry.id   AF-A0A967WVR6-F1
#
_cell.length_a   1.000
_cell.length_b   1.000
_cell.length_c   1.000
_cell.angle_alpha   90.00
_cell.angle_beta   90.00
_cell.angle_gamma   90.00
#
_symmetry.space_group_name_H-M   'P 1'
#
loop_
_entity.id
_entity.type
_entity.pdbx_description
1 polymer ?
#
loop_
_entity_poly.entity_id
_entity_poly.type
_entity_poly.pdbx_seq_one_letter_code
_entity_poly.pdbx_strand_id
1 'polypeptide(L)'
;PDTFEQHRWESAAMDSAGNFFRSPAVRPITLWDRLGGGDTWNAGFYYGLLTEASSSEGLAKGILVGDAATRIKQTLMFDLPIVDKAEVEALMKAEMFGGGKRTAR
;
A
#
# COMPACT_ATOMS: atom_id res chain seq x y z
N PRO A 1 1.57 2.87 -28.68
CA PRO A 1 0.92 3.64 -27.60
C PRO A 1 1.54 3.23 -26.27
N ASP A 2 2.22 4.15 -25.58
CA ASP A 2 2.84 3.87 -24.29
C ASP A 2 1.74 3.52 -23.28
N THR A 3 1.58 2.22 -23.04
CA THR A 3 0.62 1.68 -22.10
C THR A 3 1.19 1.91 -20.71
N PHE A 4 0.50 2.68 -19.86
CA PHE A 4 0.83 2.86 -18.45
C PHE A 4 1.44 1.59 -17.88
N GLU A 5 2.74 1.63 -17.63
CA GLU A 5 3.54 0.43 -17.41
C GLU A 5 2.94 -0.32 -16.23
N GLN A 6 2.50 -1.56 -16.46
CA GLN A 6 2.08 -2.41 -15.35
C GLN A 6 3.33 -2.87 -14.62
N HIS A 7 3.52 -2.32 -13.42
CA HIS A 7 4.62 -2.71 -12.54
C HIS A 7 4.13 -3.68 -11.47
N ARG A 8 5.07 -4.17 -10.67
CA ARG A 8 4.80 -5.06 -9.54
C ARG A 8 5.27 -4.39 -8.26
N TRP A 9 4.49 -4.56 -7.19
CA TRP A 9 4.80 -4.03 -5.87
C TRP A 9 4.75 -5.13 -4.82
N GLU A 10 5.74 -5.10 -3.93
CA GLU A 10 5.77 -5.82 -2.67
C GLU A 10 6.77 -5.12 -1.73
N SER A 11 6.63 -5.36 -0.44
CA SER A 11 7.51 -4.84 0.60
C SER A 11 7.70 -5.87 1.72
N ALA A 12 8.69 -5.63 2.56
CA ALA A 12 8.92 -6.43 3.75
C ALA A 12 9.55 -5.57 4.84
N ALA A 13 9.30 -5.92 6.09
CA ALA A 13 9.91 -5.29 7.25
C ALA A 13 10.29 -6.34 8.29
N MET A 14 11.31 -6.02 9.08
CA MET A 14 11.75 -6.79 10.23
C MET A 14 11.93 -5.84 11.42
N ASP A 15 11.46 -6.22 12.61
CA ASP A 15 11.75 -5.47 13.83
C ASP A 15 13.04 -5.96 14.51
N SER A 16 13.46 -5.27 15.57
CA SER A 16 14.67 -5.61 16.33
C SER A 16 14.57 -6.95 17.08
N ALA A 17 13.37 -7.50 17.25
CA ALA A 17 13.14 -8.81 17.85
C ALA A 17 13.21 -9.95 16.82
N GLY A 18 13.39 -9.63 15.54
CA GLY A 18 13.43 -10.59 14.44
C GLY A 18 12.05 -10.98 13.92
N ASN A 19 10.97 -10.30 14.32
CA ASN A 19 9.67 -10.51 13.70
C ASN A 19 9.74 -9.99 12.27
N PHE A 20 9.43 -10.84 11.30
CA PHE A 20 9.49 -10.53 9.88
C PHE A 20 8.11 -10.66 9.26
N PHE A 21 7.73 -9.67 8.47
CA PHE A 21 6.51 -9.72 7.65
C PHE A 21 6.80 -9.21 6.24
N ARG A 22 6.25 -9.89 5.24
CA ARG A 22 6.31 -9.52 3.81
C ARG A 22 4.89 -9.48 3.26
N SER A 23 4.67 -8.66 2.23
CA SER A 23 3.45 -8.67 1.44
C SER A 23 3.01 -10.12 1.12
N PRO A 24 1.77 -10.52 1.42
CA PRO A 24 1.29 -11.88 1.17
C PRO A 24 1.28 -12.29 -0.30
N ALA A 25 1.25 -11.30 -1.20
CA ALA A 25 1.31 -11.50 -2.64
C ALA A 25 1.97 -10.29 -3.31
N VAL A 26 2.66 -10.54 -4.41
CA VAL A 26 3.09 -9.49 -5.34
C VAL A 26 1.86 -8.95 -6.04
N ARG A 27 1.61 -7.63 -5.93
CA ARG A 27 0.43 -6.99 -6.50
C ARG A 27 0.79 -6.14 -7.71
N PRO A 28 -0.06 -6.07 -8.74
CA PRO A 28 0.15 -5.15 -9.85
C PRO A 28 -0.08 -3.71 -9.40
N ILE A 29 0.60 -2.78 -10.06
CA ILE A 29 0.42 -1.33 -9.90
C ILE A 29 0.40 -0.70 -11.29
N THR A 30 -0.54 0.21 -11.52
CA THR A 30 -0.53 1.07 -12.70
C THR A 30 0.31 2.29 -12.36
N LEU A 31 1.55 2.34 -12.86
CA LEU A 31 2.45 3.44 -12.56
C LEU A 31 2.13 4.64 -13.46
N TRP A 32 1.79 5.76 -12.84
CA TRP A 32 1.65 7.05 -13.50
C TRP A 32 2.79 8.00 -13.09
N ASP A 33 3.07 8.10 -11.79
CA ASP A 33 4.20 8.85 -11.22
C ASP A 33 4.71 8.12 -9.97
N ARG A 34 6.03 8.07 -9.78
CA ARG A 34 6.65 7.42 -8.62
C ARG A 34 6.90 8.37 -7.45
N LEU A 35 6.86 9.67 -7.69
CA LEU A 35 7.16 10.69 -6.68
C LEU A 35 6.19 10.59 -5.49
N GLY A 36 6.71 10.68 -4.27
CA GLY A 36 5.94 10.52 -3.04
C GLY A 36 5.47 9.08 -2.73
N GLY A 37 5.80 8.10 -3.58
CA GLY A 37 5.42 6.70 -3.37
C GLY A 37 6.01 6.11 -2.09
N GLY A 38 7.28 6.40 -1.81
CA GLY A 38 7.96 5.96 -0.58
C GLY A 38 7.40 6.63 0.69
N ASP A 39 7.17 7.94 0.64
CA ASP A 39 6.61 8.68 1.78
C ASP A 39 5.20 8.22 2.13
N THR A 40 4.39 7.96 1.09
CA THR A 40 3.03 7.43 1.29
C THR A 40 3.05 6.00 1.84
N TRP A 41 4.00 5.17 1.40
CA TRP A 41 4.20 3.85 1.98
C TRP A 41 4.58 3.95 3.47
N ASN A 42 5.53 4.83 3.82
CA ASN A 42 5.94 5.06 5.21
C ASN A 42 4.78 5.55 6.08
N ALA A 43 3.93 6.46 5.58
CA ALA A 43 2.76 6.92 6.30
C ALA A 43 1.78 5.78 6.62
N GLY A 44 1.52 4.89 5.64
CA GLY A 44 0.71 3.69 5.86
C GLY A 44 1.38 2.68 6.80
N PHE A 45 2.70 2.53 6.70
CA PHE A 45 3.48 1.66 7.58
C PHE A 45 3.42 2.14 9.04
N TYR A 46 3.65 3.42 9.30
CA TYR A 46 3.51 4.02 10.63
C TYR A 46 2.08 3.96 11.14
N TYR A 47 1.07 4.13 10.29
CA TYR A 47 -0.32 3.93 10.69
C TYR A 47 -0.54 2.52 11.27
N GLY A 48 -0.01 1.48 10.65
CA GLY A 48 -0.10 0.12 11.19
C GLY A 48 0.62 -0.03 12.54
N LEU A 49 1.87 0.43 12.63
CA LEU A 49 2.66 0.36 13.86
C LEU A 49 2.04 1.12 15.03
N LEU A 50 1.38 2.25 14.76
CA LEU A 50 0.82 3.12 15.80
C LEU A 50 -0.62 2.75 16.18
N THR A 51 -1.28 1.85 15.45
CA THR A 51 -2.70 1.49 15.69
C THR A 51 -2.92 0.06 16.15
N GLU A 52 -1.87 -0.77 16.21
CA GLU A 52 -1.93 -2.12 16.78
C GLU A 52 -1.25 -2.17 18.14
N ALA A 53 -1.68 -3.12 18.98
CA ALA A 53 -1.13 -3.27 20.33
C ALA A 53 0.18 -4.07 20.35
N SER A 54 0.36 -5.01 19.43
CA SER A 54 1.57 -5.84 19.35
C SER A 54 2.49 -5.44 18.18
N SER A 55 3.80 -5.62 18.37
CA SER A 55 4.81 -5.31 17.33
C SER A 55 4.58 -6.13 16.05
N SER A 56 4.23 -7.41 16.18
CA SER A 56 4.00 -8.31 15.05
C SER A 56 2.73 -7.98 14.27
N GLU A 57 1.63 -7.64 14.96
CA GLU A 57 0.40 -7.16 14.30
C GLU A 57 0.61 -5.80 13.65
N GLY A 58 1.33 -4.90 14.33
CA GLY A 58 1.69 -3.58 13.80
C GLY A 58 2.54 -3.68 12.54
N LEU A 59 3.53 -4.58 12.51
CA LEU A 59 4.31 -4.89 11.31
C LEU A 59 3.42 -5.39 10.18
N ALA A 60 2.56 -6.38 10.44
CA ALA A 60 1.67 -6.96 9.45
C ALA A 60 0.72 -5.91 8.86
N LYS A 61 0.04 -5.15 9.72
CA LYS A 61 -0.86 -4.07 9.30
C LYS A 61 -0.10 -2.96 8.58
N GLY A 62 1.07 -2.59 9.07
CA GLY A 62 1.89 -1.53 8.47
C GLY A 62 2.26 -1.87 7.03
N ILE A 63 2.73 -3.09 6.78
CA ILE A 63 3.03 -3.56 5.41
C ILE A 63 1.78 -3.53 4.53
N LEU A 64 0.65 -4.08 5.01
CA LEU A 64 -0.58 -4.14 4.22
C LEU A 64 -1.15 -2.74 3.88
N VAL A 65 -1.16 -1.83 4.85
CA VAL A 65 -1.65 -0.45 4.66
C VAL A 65 -0.67 0.35 3.80
N GLY A 66 0.64 0.25 4.05
CA GLY A 66 1.67 0.92 3.25
C GLY A 66 1.62 0.50 1.78
N ASP A 67 1.51 -0.80 1.52
CA ASP A 67 1.39 -1.35 0.16
C ASP A 67 0.13 -0.86 -0.55
N ALA A 68 -1.01 -0.79 0.14
CA ALA A 68 -2.24 -0.26 -0.44
C ALA A 68 -2.13 1.24 -0.72
N ALA A 69 -1.66 2.03 0.25
CA ALA A 69 -1.56 3.49 0.13
C ALA A 69 -0.60 3.91 -0.99
N THR A 70 0.59 3.32 -1.09
CA THR A 70 1.55 3.65 -2.15
C THR A 70 1.06 3.27 -3.53
N ARG A 71 0.34 2.14 -3.65
CA ARG A 71 -0.22 1.73 -4.94
C ARG A 71 -1.34 2.63 -5.42
N ILE A 72 -2.09 3.26 -4.52
CA ILE A 72 -3.03 4.33 -4.88
C ILE A 72 -2.24 5.59 -5.27
N LYS A 73 -1.27 6.00 -4.44
CA LYS A 73 -0.48 7.22 -4.67
C LYS A 73 0.18 7.25 -6.03
N GLN A 74 0.81 6.16 -6.45
CA GLN A 74 1.56 6.13 -7.71
C GLN A 74 0.64 6.10 -8.95
N THR A 75 -0.69 6.12 -8.76
CA THR A 75 -1.67 6.40 -9.83
C THR A 75 -2.00 7.89 -9.97
N LEU A 76 -1.42 8.75 -9.12
CA LEU A 76 -1.63 10.20 -9.07
C LEU A 76 -0.33 10.93 -9.46
N MET A 77 -0.47 12.11 -10.07
CA MET A 77 0.67 12.97 -10.39
C MET A 77 1.23 13.69 -9.16
N PHE A 78 2.53 14.01 -9.21
CA PHE A 78 3.25 14.84 -8.25
C PHE A 78 3.35 14.23 -6.87
N ASP A 79 3.82 14.98 -5.88
CA ASP A 79 4.22 14.44 -4.58
C ASP A 79 3.08 14.29 -3.57
N LEU A 80 2.09 15.19 -3.58
CA LEU A 80 1.04 15.23 -2.55
C LEU A 80 0.16 13.97 -2.56
N PRO A 81 0.09 13.20 -1.46
CA PRO A 81 -0.82 12.05 -1.37
C PRO A 81 -2.24 12.50 -1.05
N ILE A 82 -3.05 12.70 -2.11
CA ILE A 82 -4.50 12.83 -2.00
C ILE A 82 -5.09 11.41 -1.94
N VAL A 83 -4.88 10.74 -0.81
CA VAL A 83 -5.32 9.37 -0.54
C VAL A 83 -6.04 9.37 0.79
N ASP A 84 -7.28 8.89 0.82
CA ASP A 84 -8.04 8.78 2.07
C ASP A 84 -8.01 7.36 2.66
N LYS A 85 -8.39 7.25 3.94
CA LYS A 85 -8.43 5.97 4.65
C LYS A 85 -9.43 4.99 4.04
N ALA A 86 -10.57 5.47 3.54
CA ALA A 86 -11.62 4.62 3.00
C ALA A 86 -11.20 3.98 1.66
N GLU A 87 -10.45 4.71 0.82
CA GLU A 87 -9.85 4.20 -0.41
C GLU A 87 -8.85 3.08 -0.13
N VAL A 88 -7.99 3.27 0.88
CA VAL A 88 -7.02 2.24 1.32
C VAL A 88 -7.76 0.99 1.83
N GLU A 89 -8.75 1.15 2.70
CA GLU A 89 -9.55 0.04 3.20
C GLU A 89 -10.34 -0.68 2.08
N ALA A 90 -10.89 0.07 1.13
CA ALA A 90 -11.60 -0.47 -0.01
C ALA A 90 -10.68 -1.32 -0.90
N LEU A 91 -9.46 -0.84 -1.17
CA LEU A 91 -8.47 -1.60 -1.92
C LEU A 91 -8.09 -2.89 -1.18
N MET A 92 -7.79 -2.81 0.11
CA MET A 92 -7.44 -3.98 0.92
C MET A 92 -8.58 -5.03 0.95
N LYS A 93 -9.83 -4.59 1.14
CA LYS A 93 -11.00 -5.48 1.10
C LYS A 93 -11.18 -6.12 -0.27
N ALA A 94 -11.04 -5.34 -1.34
CA ALA A 94 -11.12 -5.83 -2.71
C ALA A 94 -10.08 -6.92 -3.00
N GLU A 95 -8.90 -6.83 -2.39
CA GLU A 95 -7.83 -7.80 -2.53
C GLU A 95 -8.03 -9.10 -1.75
N MET A 96 -8.77 -9.03 -0.66
CA MET A 96 -9.12 -10.20 0.16
C MET A 96 -10.32 -10.95 -0.40
N PHE A 97 -11.38 -10.23 -0.79
CA PHE A 97 -12.67 -10.83 -1.14
C PHE A 97 -12.93 -10.91 -2.66
N GLY A 98 -12.09 -10.24 -3.47
CA GLY A 98 -12.34 -10.04 -4.89
C GLY A 98 -13.43 -8.99 -5.12
N GLY A 99 -13.16 -7.98 -5.97
CA GLY A 99 -14.16 -6.95 -6.28
C GLY A 99 -13.63 -5.59 -6.74
N GLY A 100 -12.31 -5.37 -6.73
CA GLY A 100 -11.68 -4.08 -7.03
C GLY A 100 -11.68 -3.70 -8.51
N LYS A 101 -12.84 -3.63 -9.16
CA LYS A 101 -12.99 -2.84 -10.39
C LYS A 101 -13.47 -1.45 -9.99
N ARG A 102 -12.68 -0.41 -10.24
CA ARG A 102 -13.13 1.00 -10.17
C ARG A 102 -14.38 1.14 -11.05
N THR A 103 -15.55 1.42 -10.47
CA THR A 103 -16.84 1.50 -11.19
C THR A 103 -17.28 2.91 -11.56
N ALA A 104 -16.51 3.96 -11.29
CA ALA A 104 -16.87 5.30 -11.74
C ALA A 104 -15.63 6.18 -12.03
N ARG A 105 -15.71 6.94 -13.12
CA ARG A 105 -14.90 8.13 -13.42
C ARG A 105 -15.82 9.34 -13.34
#